data_AF-A0A8H8RNN6-F1
#
_entry.id   AF-A0A8H8RNN6-F1
#
_cell.length_a   1.000
_cell.length_b   1.000
_cell.length_c   1.000
_cell.angle_alpha   90.00
_cell.angle_beta   90.00
_cell.angle_gamma   90.00
#
_symmetry.space_group_name_H-M   'P 1'
#
loop_
_entity.id
_entity.type
_entity.pdbx_description
1 polymer ?
#
loop_
_entity_poly.entity_id
_entity_poly.type
_entity_poly.pdbx_seq_one_letter_code
_entity_poly.pdbx_strand_id
1 'polypeptide(L)'
;MSPTQPEKDQAKSNGNGNSNEDVDGEHNEWKFKAPYKVHDSDPNFKTLYNGSCHCGRVQYQLSREKPLASKYCHCSTCQTLHGAPFQWAAIFHKEDINFTHGHSDLGWYESSEKTTRHKLPCKVSCAYCRSPIMDEGRNMILLFPSLIKFKSDAEKRKFDIECHMFYGNRLLDIKDGLPKWTGINGQSDLIEDSPAEMVKKRKREIEEEGEEGKEEGKKN
;
A
#
# COMPACT_ATOMS: atom_id res chain seq x y z
N MET A 1 22.32 5.11 -9.69
CA MET A 1 23.21 4.81 -10.83
C MET A 1 22.40 4.01 -11.83
N SER A 2 22.48 4.34 -13.12
CA SER A 2 21.78 3.60 -14.17
C SER A 2 22.34 2.17 -14.27
N PRO A 3 21.50 1.14 -14.47
CA PRO A 3 21.96 -0.24 -14.54
C PRO A 3 22.87 -0.49 -15.76
N THR A 4 23.86 -1.34 -15.55
CA THR A 4 24.84 -1.78 -16.55
C THR A 4 24.20 -2.77 -17.55
N GLN A 5 24.78 -2.88 -18.75
CA GLN A 5 24.27 -3.75 -19.81
C GLN A 5 24.12 -5.24 -19.39
N PRO A 6 25.04 -5.84 -18.61
CA PRO A 6 24.91 -7.22 -18.16
C PRO A 6 23.71 -7.46 -17.23
N GLU A 7 23.35 -6.48 -16.39
CA GLU A 7 22.18 -6.54 -15.50
C GLU A 7 20.87 -6.52 -16.31
N LYS A 8 20.86 -5.83 -17.45
CA LYS A 8 19.72 -5.83 -18.38
C LYS A 8 19.54 -7.17 -19.07
N ASP A 9 20.63 -7.84 -19.42
CA ASP A 9 20.59 -9.08 -20.20
C ASP A 9 20.11 -10.29 -19.37
N GLN A 10 20.38 -10.33 -18.06
CA GLN A 10 19.85 -11.38 -17.18
C GLN A 10 18.32 -11.32 -17.00
N ALA A 11 17.72 -10.12 -17.05
CA ALA A 11 16.28 -9.92 -16.91
C ALA A 11 15.46 -10.42 -18.11
N LYS A 12 16.10 -10.66 -19.27
CA LYS A 12 15.42 -11.02 -20.53
C LYS A 12 15.09 -12.51 -20.69
N SER A 13 15.65 -13.40 -19.87
CA SER A 13 15.74 -14.83 -20.26
C SER A 13 14.54 -15.72 -19.93
N ASN A 14 13.53 -15.28 -19.14
CA ASN A 14 12.49 -16.21 -18.62
C ASN A 14 11.04 -15.73 -18.78
N GLY A 15 10.63 -15.33 -19.99
CA GLY A 15 9.24 -14.96 -20.26
C GLY A 15 8.79 -15.37 -21.66
N ASN A 16 8.28 -16.60 -21.81
CA ASN A 16 7.68 -17.05 -23.05
C ASN A 16 6.29 -16.40 -23.19
N GLY A 17 6.18 -15.35 -24.02
CA GLY A 17 4.89 -14.94 -24.59
C GLY A 17 4.39 -13.50 -24.40
N ASN A 18 5.24 -12.49 -24.18
CA ASN A 18 4.84 -11.09 -24.37
C ASN A 18 5.88 -10.35 -25.22
N SER A 19 5.39 -9.48 -26.11
CA SER A 19 6.17 -8.66 -27.04
C SER A 19 7.38 -8.00 -26.35
N ASN A 20 8.57 -8.15 -26.97
CA ASN A 20 9.85 -7.61 -26.47
C ASN A 20 9.82 -6.09 -26.20
N GLU A 21 8.87 -5.35 -26.77
CA GLU A 21 8.70 -3.91 -26.53
C GLU A 21 8.28 -3.57 -25.09
N ASP A 22 7.61 -4.47 -24.38
CA ASP A 22 7.22 -4.26 -22.98
C ASP A 22 8.38 -4.47 -21.98
N VAL A 23 9.52 -5.01 -22.44
CA VAL A 23 10.69 -5.34 -21.61
C VAL A 23 11.86 -4.37 -21.85
N ASP A 24 11.96 -3.79 -23.05
CA ASP A 24 13.13 -3.01 -23.49
C ASP A 24 12.90 -1.48 -23.68
N GLY A 25 11.75 -0.92 -23.26
CA GLY A 25 11.50 0.53 -23.32
C GLY A 25 12.00 1.34 -22.10
N GLU A 26 12.14 2.67 -22.25
CA GLU A 26 12.30 3.64 -21.13
C GLU A 26 11.25 3.41 -20.00
N HIS A 27 10.14 2.77 -20.35
CA HIS A 27 9.06 2.33 -19.47
C HIS A 27 9.43 1.25 -18.42
N ASN A 28 10.64 0.69 -18.42
CA ASN A 28 11.07 -0.35 -17.46
C ASN A 28 12.04 0.12 -16.38
N GLU A 29 12.38 1.42 -16.32
CA GLU A 29 13.26 1.95 -15.27
C GLU A 29 12.77 1.66 -13.84
N TRP A 30 11.46 1.53 -13.65
CA TRP A 30 10.87 1.24 -12.34
C TRP A 30 11.34 -0.09 -11.76
N LYS A 31 11.69 -1.08 -12.60
CA LYS A 31 12.23 -2.39 -12.18
C LYS A 31 13.58 -2.27 -11.48
N PHE A 32 14.27 -1.14 -11.65
CA PHE A 32 15.58 -0.88 -11.05
C PHE A 32 15.50 0.10 -9.87
N LYS A 33 14.29 0.53 -9.49
CA LYS A 33 14.02 1.44 -8.38
C LYS A 33 13.23 0.71 -7.30
N ALA A 34 13.35 1.16 -6.05
CA ALA A 34 12.48 0.66 -4.99
C ALA A 34 11.00 0.89 -5.41
N PRO A 35 10.09 -0.07 -5.16
CA PRO A 35 10.26 -1.30 -4.36
C PRO A 35 10.76 -2.54 -5.14
N TYR A 36 11.07 -2.42 -6.43
CA TYR A 36 11.28 -3.57 -7.33
C TYR A 36 12.73 -3.83 -7.73
N LYS A 37 13.64 -2.94 -7.32
CA LYS A 37 15.07 -3.13 -7.54
C LYS A 37 15.44 -4.53 -7.07
N VAL A 38 15.92 -5.36 -7.98
CA VAL A 38 16.39 -6.70 -7.66
C VAL A 38 17.58 -6.55 -6.70
N HIS A 39 17.37 -6.85 -5.41
CA HIS A 39 18.47 -6.95 -4.47
C HIS A 39 18.93 -8.41 -4.49
N ASP A 40 20.02 -8.69 -5.20
CA ASP A 40 20.82 -9.87 -4.86
C ASP A 40 21.33 -9.66 -3.44
N SER A 41 20.68 -10.34 -2.49
CA SER A 41 21.08 -10.48 -1.08
C SER A 41 21.76 -9.24 -0.51
N ASP A 42 21.07 -8.09 -0.46
CA ASP A 42 21.64 -6.87 0.11
C ASP A 42 22.02 -7.14 1.58
N PRO A 43 23.31 -7.18 1.93
CA PRO A 43 23.74 -7.53 3.29
C PRO A 43 23.27 -6.50 4.32
N ASN A 44 22.81 -5.32 3.89
CA ASN A 44 22.28 -4.28 4.75
C ASN A 44 20.76 -4.35 4.94
N PHE A 45 20.04 -5.21 4.21
CA PHE A 45 18.60 -5.39 4.39
C PHE A 45 18.30 -6.38 5.52
N LYS A 46 18.02 -5.88 6.72
CA LYS A 46 17.67 -6.73 7.87
C LYS A 46 16.24 -7.26 7.74
N THR A 47 16.08 -8.49 7.27
CA THR A 47 14.76 -9.14 7.16
C THR A 47 14.13 -9.41 8.53
N LEU A 48 12.95 -8.82 8.76
CA LEU A 48 12.13 -9.04 9.95
C LEU A 48 10.92 -9.92 9.65
N TYR A 49 10.28 -9.69 8.50
CA TYR A 49 9.10 -10.44 8.07
C TYR A 49 9.28 -11.00 6.67
N ASN A 50 8.62 -12.13 6.40
CA ASN A 50 8.50 -12.70 5.07
C ASN A 50 7.02 -12.64 4.66
N GLY A 51 6.77 -12.37 3.38
CA GLY A 51 5.46 -12.46 2.78
C GLY A 51 5.50 -13.19 1.46
N SER A 52 4.35 -13.72 1.06
CA SER A 52 4.20 -14.39 -0.24
C SER A 52 2.77 -14.31 -0.72
N CYS A 53 2.57 -14.25 -2.05
CA CYS A 53 1.24 -14.47 -2.61
C CYS A 53 0.76 -15.90 -2.32
N HIS A 54 -0.54 -16.17 -2.52
CA HIS A 54 -1.15 -17.46 -2.19
C HIS A 54 -0.47 -18.64 -2.90
N CYS A 55 -0.10 -18.49 -4.17
CA CYS A 55 0.58 -19.55 -4.91
C CYS A 55 2.09 -19.65 -4.65
N GLY A 56 2.67 -18.73 -3.87
CA GLY A 56 4.10 -18.72 -3.55
C GLY A 56 5.05 -18.28 -4.67
N ARG A 57 4.53 -17.95 -5.87
CA ARG A 57 5.36 -17.44 -7.00
C ARG A 57 5.99 -16.09 -6.70
N VAL A 58 5.27 -15.21 -6.02
CA VAL A 58 5.79 -13.92 -5.56
C VAL A 58 6.13 -14.03 -4.09
N GLN A 59 7.37 -13.72 -3.75
CA GLN A 59 7.89 -13.74 -2.37
C GLN A 59 8.65 -12.44 -2.10
N TYR A 60 8.50 -11.93 -0.89
CA TYR A 60 9.15 -10.70 -0.46
C TYR A 60 9.48 -10.71 1.04
N GLN A 61 10.33 -9.79 1.42
CA GLN A 61 10.84 -9.56 2.77
C GLN A 61 10.58 -8.11 3.17
N LEU A 62 10.39 -7.88 4.47
CA LEU A 62 10.25 -6.54 5.04
C LEU A 62 11.32 -6.28 6.08
N SER A 63 11.90 -5.08 6.08
CA SER A 63 12.97 -4.67 7.00
C SER A 63 12.52 -3.79 8.16
N ARG A 64 11.27 -3.32 8.13
CA ARG A 64 10.69 -2.45 9.16
C ARG A 64 9.83 -3.23 10.14
N GLU A 65 10.03 -3.01 11.44
CA GLU A 65 9.37 -3.75 12.52
C GLU A 65 7.89 -3.41 12.69
N LYS A 66 7.53 -2.13 12.55
CA LYS A 66 6.15 -1.60 12.62
C LYS A 66 5.89 -0.69 11.43
N PRO A 67 4.73 -0.78 10.76
CA PRO A 67 4.39 0.13 9.66
C PRO A 67 4.37 1.58 10.13
N LEU A 68 4.47 2.51 9.18
CA LEU A 68 4.33 3.95 9.43
C LEU A 68 2.90 4.31 9.86
N ALA A 69 1.92 3.58 9.33
CA ALA A 69 0.53 3.59 9.78
C ALA A 69 -0.18 2.32 9.31
N SER A 70 -1.25 1.92 9.99
CA SER A 70 -2.09 0.78 9.59
C SER A 70 -3.57 1.17 9.60
N LYS A 71 -4.31 0.92 8.51
CA LYS A 71 -5.68 1.45 8.34
C LYS A 71 -6.59 0.48 7.62
N TYR A 72 -7.89 0.58 7.90
CA TYR A 72 -8.94 0.03 7.04
C TYR A 72 -9.49 1.08 6.09
N CYS A 73 -9.58 0.75 4.80
CA CYS A 73 -10.23 1.57 3.79
C CYS A 73 -11.55 0.93 3.35
N HIS A 74 -12.64 1.69 3.44
CA HIS A 74 -14.00 1.24 3.14
C HIS A 74 -14.53 1.79 1.82
N CYS A 75 -13.69 2.41 0.98
CA CYS A 75 -14.18 2.91 -0.30
C CYS A 75 -14.59 1.76 -1.24
N SER A 76 -15.57 2.02 -2.11
CA SER A 76 -16.14 1.02 -3.02
C SER A 76 -15.09 0.38 -3.93
N THR A 77 -14.10 1.15 -4.38
CA THR A 77 -12.98 0.64 -5.19
C THR A 77 -12.16 -0.39 -4.40
N CYS A 78 -11.78 -0.08 -3.16
CA CYS A 78 -11.03 -1.00 -2.30
C CYS A 78 -11.85 -2.27 -1.99
N GLN A 79 -13.14 -2.11 -1.70
CA GLN A 79 -14.04 -3.24 -1.44
C GLN A 79 -14.13 -4.18 -2.64
N THR A 80 -14.36 -3.62 -3.83
CA THR A 80 -14.51 -4.38 -5.08
C THR A 80 -13.22 -5.10 -5.45
N LEU A 81 -12.07 -4.40 -5.42
CA LEU A 81 -10.79 -4.97 -5.83
C LEU A 81 -10.27 -6.05 -4.87
N HIS A 82 -10.61 -5.95 -3.59
CA HIS A 82 -10.25 -6.96 -2.59
C HIS A 82 -11.28 -8.07 -2.46
N GLY A 83 -12.48 -7.92 -3.04
CA GLY A 83 -13.60 -8.82 -2.80
C GLY A 83 -13.96 -8.93 -1.31
N ALA A 84 -13.81 -7.84 -0.56
CA ALA A 84 -13.91 -7.81 0.90
C ALA A 84 -14.64 -6.55 1.40
N PRO A 85 -15.20 -6.55 2.63
CA PRO A 85 -15.88 -5.38 3.18
C PRO A 85 -15.01 -4.13 3.35
N PHE A 86 -13.69 -4.31 3.38
CA PHE A 86 -12.69 -3.25 3.45
C PHE A 86 -11.32 -3.80 3.03
N GLN A 87 -10.41 -2.90 2.67
CA GLN A 87 -8.99 -3.18 2.50
C GLN A 87 -8.24 -2.93 3.81
N TRP A 88 -7.33 -3.83 4.18
CA TRP A 88 -6.33 -3.60 5.21
C TRP A 88 -4.99 -3.19 4.60
N ALA A 89 -4.56 -1.95 4.84
CA ALA A 89 -3.28 -1.44 4.37
C ALA A 89 -2.37 -0.98 5.50
N ALA A 90 -1.14 -1.47 5.47
CA ALA A 90 -0.03 -1.01 6.29
C ALA A 90 0.96 -0.22 5.42
N ILE A 91 1.28 1.00 5.84
CA ILE A 91 2.09 1.95 5.07
C ILE A 91 3.57 1.73 5.39
N PHE A 92 4.39 1.63 4.34
CA PHE A 92 5.83 1.47 4.41
C PHE A 92 6.52 2.41 3.41
N HIS A 93 7.79 2.72 3.65
CA HIS A 93 8.63 3.30 2.60
C HIS A 93 8.85 2.26 1.49
N LYS A 94 9.17 2.72 0.27
CA LYS A 94 9.44 1.80 -0.84
C LYS A 94 10.67 0.93 -0.58
N GLU A 95 11.59 1.43 0.23
CA GLU A 95 12.84 0.78 0.61
C GLU A 95 12.68 -0.24 1.74
N ASP A 96 11.51 -0.28 2.40
CA ASP A 96 11.25 -1.22 3.50
C ASP A 96 10.89 -2.63 3.00
N ILE A 97 10.66 -2.81 1.69
CA ILE A 97 10.34 -4.09 1.04
C ILE A 97 11.45 -4.54 0.10
N ASN A 98 11.69 -5.85 0.06
CA ASN A 98 12.56 -6.48 -0.91
C ASN A 98 11.86 -7.72 -1.49
N PHE A 99 11.59 -7.74 -2.79
CA PHE A 99 11.09 -8.96 -3.44
C PHE A 99 12.25 -9.94 -3.64
N THR A 100 12.09 -11.18 -3.20
CA THR A 100 13.12 -12.23 -3.31
C THR A 100 12.85 -13.19 -4.45
N HIS A 101 11.61 -13.26 -4.93
CA HIS A 101 11.21 -14.12 -6.04
C HIS A 101 9.93 -13.59 -6.72
N GLY A 102 9.78 -13.85 -8.03
CA GLY A 102 8.54 -13.59 -8.76
C GLY A 102 8.25 -12.13 -9.14
N HIS A 103 9.26 -11.27 -9.27
CA HIS A 103 9.08 -9.89 -9.76
C HIS A 103 8.40 -9.84 -11.14
N SER A 104 8.71 -10.80 -12.00
CA SER A 104 8.10 -10.97 -13.33
C SER A 104 6.66 -11.50 -13.27
N ASP A 105 6.24 -12.06 -12.15
CA ASP A 105 4.88 -12.56 -11.90
C ASP A 105 4.00 -11.50 -11.21
N LEU A 106 4.44 -10.25 -11.16
CA LEU A 106 3.64 -9.12 -10.70
C LEU A 106 2.72 -8.61 -11.82
N GLY A 107 1.53 -8.19 -11.43
CA GLY A 107 0.57 -7.52 -12.30
C GLY A 107 0.12 -6.19 -11.70
N TRP A 108 -0.17 -5.22 -12.57
CA TRP A 108 -0.55 -3.87 -12.19
C TRP A 108 -1.98 -3.54 -12.61
N TYR A 109 -2.60 -2.65 -11.86
CA TYR A 109 -3.87 -2.04 -12.23
C TYR A 109 -3.93 -0.59 -11.75
N GLU A 110 -4.06 0.35 -12.69
CA GLU A 110 -4.37 1.74 -12.40
C GLU A 110 -5.89 1.92 -12.48
N SER A 111 -6.52 2.30 -11.37
CA SER A 111 -7.97 2.22 -11.21
C SER A 111 -8.74 3.35 -11.87
N SER A 112 -8.12 4.50 -12.13
CA SER A 112 -8.79 5.70 -12.66
C SER A 112 -9.07 5.55 -14.16
N GLU A 113 -8.07 5.12 -14.91
CA GLU A 113 -8.10 4.84 -16.35
C GLU A 113 -8.39 3.37 -16.65
N LYS A 114 -8.46 2.52 -15.61
CA LYS A 114 -8.76 1.08 -15.70
C LYS A 114 -7.79 0.34 -16.63
N THR A 115 -6.50 0.64 -16.51
CA THR A 115 -5.46 0.03 -17.34
C THR A 115 -4.57 -0.89 -16.51
N THR A 116 -3.94 -1.88 -17.16
CA THR A 116 -2.95 -2.76 -16.53
C THR A 116 -1.52 -2.24 -16.65
N ARG A 117 -1.36 -0.94 -16.91
CA ARG A 117 -0.05 -0.29 -17.03
C ARG A 117 0.48 0.10 -15.65
N HIS A 118 1.79 0.09 -15.50
CA HIS A 118 2.46 0.63 -14.31
C HIS A 118 2.41 2.16 -14.33
N LYS A 119 1.33 2.74 -13.79
CA LYS A 119 1.13 4.19 -13.66
C LYS A 119 0.74 4.53 -12.23
N LEU A 120 1.59 5.28 -11.53
CA LEU A 120 1.40 5.56 -10.11
C LEU A 120 0.32 6.63 -9.85
N PRO A 121 -0.53 6.45 -8.83
CA PRO A 121 -0.62 5.28 -7.95
C PRO A 121 -1.28 4.07 -8.63
N CYS A 122 -0.78 2.86 -8.38
CA CYS A 122 -1.35 1.63 -8.95
C CYS A 122 -1.48 0.50 -7.92
N LYS A 123 -2.31 -0.50 -8.25
CA LYS A 123 -2.49 -1.73 -7.49
C LYS A 123 -1.49 -2.78 -7.97
N VAL A 124 -0.90 -3.52 -7.05
CA VAL A 124 0.06 -4.58 -7.34
C VAL A 124 -0.47 -5.90 -6.81
N SER A 125 -0.49 -6.91 -7.67
CA SER A 125 -0.98 -8.26 -7.34
C SER A 125 -0.13 -9.34 -8.02
N CYS A 126 -0.29 -10.59 -7.60
CA CYS A 126 0.28 -11.71 -8.35
C CYS A 126 -0.50 -11.91 -9.66
N ALA A 127 0.17 -11.88 -10.81
CA ALA A 127 -0.43 -12.09 -12.12
C ALA A 127 -1.04 -13.49 -12.30
N TYR A 128 -0.54 -14.49 -11.55
CA TYR A 128 -1.04 -15.87 -11.59
C TYR A 128 -2.26 -16.09 -10.68
N CYS A 129 -2.09 -15.97 -9.36
CA CYS A 129 -3.16 -16.28 -8.40
C CYS A 129 -4.02 -15.08 -7.98
N ARG A 130 -3.69 -13.88 -8.47
CA ARG A 130 -4.41 -12.62 -8.19
C ARG A 130 -4.43 -12.19 -6.73
N SER A 131 -3.64 -12.79 -5.84
CA SER A 131 -3.49 -12.28 -4.48
C SER A 131 -3.06 -10.81 -4.53
N PRO A 132 -3.84 -9.90 -3.91
CA PRO A 132 -3.46 -8.50 -3.82
C PRO A 132 -2.25 -8.39 -2.89
N ILE A 133 -1.23 -7.63 -3.28
CA ILE A 133 0.04 -7.52 -2.52
C ILE A 133 0.16 -6.15 -1.86
N MET A 134 0.02 -5.07 -2.64
CA MET A 134 0.13 -3.70 -2.15
C MET A 134 -0.50 -2.71 -3.13
N ASP A 135 -0.75 -1.50 -2.66
CA ASP A 135 -0.83 -0.33 -3.54
C ASP A 135 0.53 0.36 -3.58
N GLU A 136 0.99 0.70 -4.77
CA GLU A 136 2.19 1.50 -4.94
C GLU A 136 1.80 2.97 -5.14
N GLY A 137 2.16 3.80 -4.17
CA GLY A 137 2.09 5.25 -4.27
C GLY A 137 3.34 5.85 -4.92
N ARG A 138 3.39 7.19 -4.96
CA ARG A 138 4.58 7.90 -5.49
C ARG A 138 5.80 7.73 -4.58
N ASN A 139 5.60 7.83 -3.27
CA ASN A 139 6.68 7.83 -2.28
C ASN A 139 6.64 6.64 -1.30
N MET A 140 5.49 5.98 -1.18
CA MET A 140 5.23 4.94 -0.18
C MET A 140 4.53 3.75 -0.85
N ILE A 141 4.54 2.61 -0.16
CA ILE A 141 3.67 1.47 -0.48
C ILE A 141 2.64 1.28 0.62
N LEU A 142 1.46 0.80 0.25
CA LEU A 142 0.41 0.35 1.17
C LEU A 142 0.34 -1.17 1.04
N LEU A 143 1.16 -1.87 1.81
CA LEU A 143 1.25 -3.32 1.80
C LEU A 143 0.02 -3.93 2.49
N PHE A 144 -0.46 -5.08 1.99
CA PHE A 144 -1.57 -5.80 2.61
C PHE A 144 -1.06 -6.86 3.59
N PRO A 145 -1.25 -6.68 4.91
CA PRO A 145 -0.62 -7.55 5.90
C PRO A 145 -1.13 -9.00 5.91
N SER A 146 -2.24 -9.29 5.22
CA SER A 146 -2.79 -10.64 5.08
C SER A 146 -1.83 -11.65 4.42
N LEU A 147 -0.81 -11.17 3.71
CA LEU A 147 0.20 -12.02 3.07
C LEU A 147 1.48 -12.19 3.90
N ILE A 148 1.58 -11.56 5.07
CA ILE A 148 2.74 -11.64 5.96
C ILE A 148 2.67 -12.91 6.82
N LYS A 149 3.80 -13.61 6.94
CA LYS A 149 3.97 -14.79 7.81
C LYS A 149 4.42 -14.34 9.20
N PHE A 150 3.45 -13.98 10.05
CA PHE A 150 3.71 -13.68 11.46
C PHE A 150 4.09 -14.93 12.25
N LYS A 151 5.11 -14.82 13.10
CA LYS A 151 5.59 -15.92 13.96
C LYS A 151 4.91 -15.94 15.33
N SER A 152 4.24 -14.84 15.71
CA SER A 152 3.51 -14.73 16.97
C SER A 152 2.41 -13.68 16.90
N ASP A 153 1.45 -13.76 17.82
CA ASP A 153 0.43 -12.71 17.97
C ASP A 153 1.02 -11.37 18.36
N ALA A 154 2.17 -11.36 19.06
CA ALA A 154 2.88 -10.14 19.40
C ALA A 154 3.42 -9.43 18.15
N GLU A 155 3.87 -10.18 17.13
CA GLU A 155 4.24 -9.59 15.84
C GLU A 155 3.01 -9.10 15.08
N LYS A 156 1.92 -9.88 15.06
CA LYS A 156 0.68 -9.49 14.39
C LYS A 156 0.13 -8.16 14.94
N ARG A 157 0.14 -8.00 16.27
CA ARG A 157 -0.32 -6.76 16.94
C ARG A 157 0.47 -5.50 16.56
N LYS A 158 1.69 -5.64 16.03
CA LYS A 158 2.45 -4.49 15.51
C LYS A 158 1.82 -3.86 14.28
N PHE A 159 0.89 -4.57 13.63
CA PHE A 159 0.18 -4.15 12.43
C PHE A 159 -1.29 -3.81 12.73
N ASP A 160 -1.69 -3.77 14.01
CA ASP A 160 -3.04 -3.37 14.40
C ASP A 160 -3.40 -2.03 13.77
N ILE A 161 -4.64 -1.91 13.29
CA ILE A 161 -5.09 -0.70 12.63
C ILE A 161 -5.31 0.44 13.63
N GLU A 162 -5.15 1.66 13.14
CA GLU A 162 -5.30 2.88 13.92
C GLU A 162 -6.64 3.56 13.67
N CYS A 163 -7.23 3.37 12.47
CA CYS A 163 -8.49 3.99 12.10
C CYS A 163 -9.16 3.35 10.87
N HIS A 164 -10.39 3.78 10.60
CA HIS A 164 -11.16 3.46 9.40
C HIS A 164 -11.30 4.72 8.54
N MET A 165 -10.95 4.62 7.26
CA MET A 165 -11.18 5.67 6.27
C MET A 165 -12.36 5.32 5.38
N PHE A 166 -13.05 6.36 4.88
CA PHE A 166 -14.22 6.23 4.01
C PHE A 166 -15.35 5.38 4.60
N TYR A 167 -15.50 5.38 5.92
CA TYR A 167 -16.36 4.44 6.66
C TYR A 167 -17.87 4.65 6.41
N GLY A 168 -18.26 5.77 5.78
CA GLY A 168 -19.62 5.95 5.27
C GLY A 168 -20.03 4.90 4.23
N ASN A 169 -19.07 4.29 3.53
CA ASN A 169 -19.29 3.26 2.51
C ASN A 169 -19.19 1.81 3.05
N ARG A 170 -19.10 1.63 4.38
CA ARG A 170 -18.96 0.30 4.98
C ARG A 170 -20.09 -0.64 4.58
N LEU A 171 -19.78 -1.92 4.41
CA LEU A 171 -20.78 -2.97 4.19
C LEU A 171 -21.29 -3.60 5.50
N LEU A 172 -20.56 -3.37 6.61
CA LEU A 172 -20.93 -3.86 7.94
C LEU A 172 -20.40 -2.90 9.01
N ASP A 173 -21.12 -2.81 10.12
CA ASP A 173 -20.71 -2.04 11.29
C ASP A 173 -19.61 -2.76 12.06
N ILE A 174 -18.51 -2.05 12.34
CA ILE A 174 -17.36 -2.54 13.10
C ILE A 174 -17.25 -1.75 14.41
N LYS A 175 -17.51 -2.43 15.52
CA LYS A 175 -17.54 -1.84 16.87
C LYS A 175 -16.25 -2.12 17.65
N ASP A 176 -15.15 -1.55 17.18
CA ASP A 176 -13.80 -1.76 17.74
C ASP A 176 -13.26 -0.57 18.55
N GLY A 177 -14.03 0.52 18.67
CA GLY A 177 -13.60 1.72 19.39
C GLY A 177 -12.47 2.49 18.70
N LEU A 178 -12.22 2.24 17.41
CA LEU A 178 -11.24 3.00 16.62
C LEU A 178 -11.90 4.14 15.85
N PRO A 179 -11.22 5.28 15.63
CA PRO A 179 -11.77 6.43 14.94
C PRO A 179 -12.15 6.10 13.49
N LYS A 180 -13.28 6.65 13.06
CA LYS A 180 -13.93 6.33 11.79
C LYS A 180 -14.18 7.63 11.03
N TRP A 181 -13.52 7.76 9.90
CA TRP A 181 -13.50 8.97 9.10
C TRP A 181 -14.46 8.85 7.92
N THR A 182 -15.14 9.95 7.57
CA THR A 182 -15.99 10.02 6.37
C THR A 182 -15.17 9.92 5.09
N GLY A 183 -13.90 10.36 5.12
CA GLY A 183 -12.94 10.28 4.02
C GLY A 183 -11.54 9.89 4.49
N ILE A 184 -10.54 10.67 4.08
CA ILE A 184 -9.13 10.50 4.48
C ILE A 184 -8.96 10.92 5.94
N ASN A 185 -8.20 10.14 6.71
CA ASN A 185 -7.95 10.43 8.12
C ASN A 185 -7.23 11.79 8.29
N GLY A 186 -7.70 12.62 9.22
CA GLY A 186 -7.15 13.95 9.47
C GLY A 186 -7.51 15.02 8.41
N GLN A 187 -8.27 14.65 7.37
CA GLN A 187 -8.72 15.57 6.29
C GLN A 187 -10.24 15.54 6.10
N SER A 188 -10.95 14.84 6.97
CA SER A 188 -12.41 14.66 6.88
C SER A 188 -13.01 14.61 8.28
N ASP A 189 -14.32 14.46 8.36
CA ASP A 189 -15.02 14.41 9.64
C ASP A 189 -14.98 13.02 10.27
N LEU A 190 -15.03 12.98 11.60
CA LEU A 190 -15.27 11.75 12.35
C LEU A 190 -16.76 11.42 12.38
N ILE A 191 -17.07 10.14 12.18
CA ILE A 191 -18.42 9.58 12.29
C ILE A 191 -18.76 9.34 13.77
N GLU A 192 -20.03 9.45 14.13
CA GLU A 192 -20.55 9.32 15.50
C GLU A 192 -20.10 8.03 16.22
N ASP A 193 -19.96 6.92 15.49
CA ASP A 193 -19.43 5.64 15.99
C ASP A 193 -17.93 5.67 16.39
N SER A 194 -17.27 6.83 16.26
CA SER A 194 -15.88 7.04 16.70
C SER A 194 -15.83 7.33 18.21
N PRO A 195 -14.68 7.14 18.87
CA PRO A 195 -14.50 7.51 20.26
C PRO A 195 -14.89 8.96 20.54
N ALA A 196 -15.83 9.17 21.46
CA ALA A 196 -16.45 10.47 21.72
C ALA A 196 -15.44 11.59 22.02
N GLU A 197 -14.37 11.29 22.74
CA GLU A 197 -13.32 12.26 23.05
C GLU A 197 -12.55 12.70 21.80
N MET A 198 -12.31 11.80 20.85
CA MET A 198 -11.69 12.16 19.57
C MET A 198 -12.64 12.97 18.69
N VAL A 199 -13.94 12.65 18.69
CA VAL A 199 -14.96 13.45 17.98
C VAL A 199 -14.99 14.88 18.53
N LYS A 200 -15.00 15.04 19.85
CA LYS A 200 -14.94 16.37 20.49
C LYS A 200 -13.67 17.12 20.15
N LYS A 201 -12.50 16.44 20.21
CA LYS A 201 -11.20 17.03 19.87
C LYS A 201 -11.18 17.52 18.42
N ARG A 202 -11.60 16.68 17.46
CA ARG A 202 -11.60 17.06 16.04
C ARG A 202 -12.56 18.21 15.73
N LYS A 203 -13.73 18.26 16.39
CA LYS A 203 -14.65 19.40 16.26
C LYS A 203 -13.99 20.72 16.67
N ARG A 204 -13.26 20.73 17.79
CA ARG A 204 -12.49 21.91 18.23
C ARG A 204 -11.40 22.30 17.25
N GLU A 205 -10.63 21.33 16.75
CA GLU A 205 -9.59 21.59 15.73
C GLU A 205 -10.18 22.21 14.46
N ILE A 206 -11.35 21.75 13.98
CA ILE A 206 -12.03 22.32 12.81
C ILE A 206 -12.53 23.75 13.09
N GLU A 207 -13.04 24.02 14.30
CA GLU A 207 -13.45 25.36 14.71
C GLU A 207 -12.25 26.33 14.73
N GLU A 208 -11.12 25.90 15.29
CA GLU A 208 -9.85 26.65 15.33
C GLU A 208 -9.28 26.90 13.92
N GLU A 209 -9.17 25.86 13.08
CA GLU A 209 -8.74 25.96 11.67
C GLU A 209 -9.64 26.93 10.87
N GLY A 210 -10.94 26.94 11.15
CA GLY A 210 -11.92 27.82 10.51
C GLY A 210 -11.88 29.28 10.99
N GLU A 211 -11.39 29.53 12.20
CA GLU A 211 -11.15 30.88 12.72
C GLU A 211 -9.84 31.47 12.16
N GLU A 212 -8.77 30.69 12.12
CA GLU A 212 -7.48 31.08 11.52
C GLU A 212 -7.62 31.40 10.02
N GLY A 213 -8.33 30.57 9.26
CA GLY A 213 -8.58 30.82 7.84
C GLY A 213 -9.42 32.08 7.56
N LYS A 214 -10.29 32.49 8.49
CA LYS A 214 -11.05 33.75 8.41
C LYS A 214 -10.19 34.96 8.74
N GLU A 215 -9.19 34.82 9.62
CA GLU A 215 -8.23 35.89 9.91
C GLU A 215 -7.23 36.11 8.77
N GLU A 216 -6.75 35.03 8.14
CA GLU A 216 -5.87 35.13 6.97
C GLU A 216 -6.62 35.66 5.72
N GLY A 217 -7.87 35.25 5.51
CA GLY A 217 -8.71 35.76 4.42
C GLY A 217 -9.13 37.22 4.56
N LYS A 218 -9.01 37.83 5.75
CA LYS A 218 -9.24 39.27 5.99
C LYS A 218 -7.97 40.12 5.83
N LYS A 219 -6.79 39.50 5.72
CA LYS A 219 -5.49 40.17 5.55
C LYS A 219 -5.00 40.24 4.10
N ASN A 220 -5.73 39.63 3.16
CA ASN A 220 -5.47 39.66 1.72
C ASN A 220 -6.46 40.53 0.95
#